data_AF-A0A9W7AKA7-F1
#
_entry.id   AF-A0A9W7AKA7-F1
#
_cell.length_a   1.000
_cell.length_b   1.000
_cell.length_c   1.000
_cell.angle_alpha   90.00
_cell.angle_beta   90.00
_cell.angle_gamma   90.00
#
_symmetry.space_group_name_H-M   'P 1'
#
loop_
_entity.id
_entity.type
_entity.pdbx_description
1 polymer ?
#
loop_
_entity_poly.entity_id
_entity_poly.type
_entity_poly.pdbx_seq_one_letter_code
_entity_poly.pdbx_strand_id
1 'polypeptide(L)'
;MGNAPSNHITLWQLTPPSGDAGRRFSLSSDYMVLEHNVVDGRRVVKINDKEMHNSRKAMDNGSEHLIQHNGSTYTVKITATLVSFRYECLLNNKKLISHLERPSAVQEDLVFKVTEVEVDTTMGVLDSPTNKSGGSHFNGGATKAGEKVAVYTVEVHSKSSGCIVGQSKHRFSEFQTLYKTVRSMWGSSHLAKSIPPPPEKQMKIATNHFSEEFVERRREGLNEFMNRLGNFPGILSVPGIQEFLGTHSV
;
A
#
# COMPACT_ATOMS: atom_id res chain seq x y z
N MET A 1 -19.26 -15.49 5.22
CA MET A 1 -18.12 -14.72 5.74
C MET A 1 -17.80 -13.68 4.68
N GLY A 2 -17.90 -12.39 5.00
CA GLY A 2 -17.76 -11.30 4.02
C GLY A 2 -16.30 -10.92 3.85
N ASN A 3 -15.78 -11.02 2.63
CA ASN A 3 -14.47 -10.46 2.29
C ASN A 3 -14.50 -8.95 2.52
N ALA A 4 -13.59 -8.43 3.35
CA ALA A 4 -13.43 -6.99 3.51
C ALA A 4 -12.97 -6.40 2.16
N PRO A 5 -13.71 -5.46 1.55
CA PRO A 5 -13.35 -4.92 0.25
C PRO A 5 -12.03 -4.14 0.34
N SER A 6 -11.15 -4.39 -0.62
CA SER A 6 -9.95 -3.59 -0.87
C SER A 6 -10.40 -2.20 -1.37
N ASN A 7 -10.37 -1.22 -0.49
CA ASN A 7 -10.77 0.15 -0.79
C ASN A 7 -9.52 1.03 -0.92
N HIS A 8 -9.34 1.66 -2.08
CA HIS A 8 -8.39 2.76 -2.23
C HIS A 8 -9.02 4.03 -1.62
N ILE A 9 -8.32 4.67 -0.67
CA ILE A 9 -8.82 5.84 0.06
C ILE A 9 -7.95 7.05 -0.27
N THR A 10 -8.57 8.15 -0.71
CA THR A 10 -7.90 9.46 -0.84
C THR A 10 -8.55 10.45 0.10
N LEU A 11 -7.75 11.15 0.91
CA LEU A 11 -8.21 12.16 1.87
C LEU A 11 -7.80 13.55 1.40
N TRP A 12 -8.70 14.53 1.47
CA TRP A 12 -8.41 15.95 1.28
C TRP A 12 -8.93 16.76 2.46
N GLN A 13 -8.17 17.76 2.91
CA GLN A 13 -8.64 18.74 3.90
C GLN A 13 -9.36 19.87 3.15
N LEU A 14 -10.61 20.17 3.55
CA LEU A 14 -11.48 21.11 2.84
C LEU A 14 -11.31 22.57 3.29
N THR A 15 -10.77 22.77 4.49
CA THR A 15 -10.45 24.09 5.04
C THR A 15 -8.94 24.25 5.11
N PRO A 16 -8.32 25.26 4.46
CA PRO A 16 -6.93 25.57 4.73
C PRO A 16 -6.80 25.98 6.22
N PRO A 17 -5.70 25.62 6.90
CA PRO A 17 -5.47 26.09 8.27
C PRO A 17 -5.53 27.61 8.27
N SER A 18 -6.48 28.16 9.04
CA SER A 18 -6.67 29.60 9.19
C SER A 18 -5.50 30.18 9.99
N GLY A 19 -4.53 30.78 9.29
CA GLY A 19 -3.42 31.54 9.87
C GLY A 19 -2.20 30.70 10.26
N ASP A 20 -1.06 31.39 10.39
CA ASP A 20 0.32 30.92 10.64
C ASP A 20 0.56 30.04 11.91
N ALA A 21 -0.48 29.45 12.49
CA ALA A 21 -0.33 28.50 13.59
C ALA A 21 0.20 27.16 13.05
N GLY A 22 1.49 26.91 13.29
CA GLY A 22 2.25 25.79 12.74
C GLY A 22 1.51 24.45 12.73
N ARG A 23 1.41 23.85 11.53
CA ARG A 23 1.27 22.41 11.15
C ARG A 23 0.69 21.42 12.18
N ARG A 24 -0.28 21.80 13.00
CA ARG A 24 -1.13 20.85 13.72
C ARG A 24 -2.52 20.93 13.13
N PHE A 25 -2.94 19.83 12.50
CA PHE A 25 -4.31 19.63 12.06
C PHE A 25 -5.23 19.85 13.26
N SER A 26 -6.13 20.83 13.15
CA SER A 26 -7.27 20.89 14.05
C SER A 26 -8.21 19.74 13.71
N LEU A 27 -8.63 18.96 14.71
CA LEU A 27 -9.70 17.97 14.56
C LEU A 27 -11.05 18.59 14.18
N SER A 28 -11.14 19.93 14.15
CA SER A 28 -12.32 20.68 13.73
C SER A 28 -12.35 21.00 12.22
N SER A 29 -11.38 20.55 11.43
CA SER A 29 -11.35 20.83 9.99
C SER A 29 -12.19 19.82 9.22
N ASP A 30 -13.06 20.32 8.33
CA ASP A 30 -13.79 19.48 7.39
C ASP A 30 -12.82 18.71 6.50
N TYR A 31 -13.12 17.43 6.26
CA TYR A 31 -12.35 16.57 5.36
C TYR A 31 -13.24 15.87 4.35
N MET A 32 -12.66 15.57 3.19
CA MET A 32 -13.28 14.78 2.14
C MET A 32 -12.50 13.50 1.93
N VAL A 33 -13.22 12.40 1.89
CA VAL A 33 -12.69 11.07 1.57
C VAL A 33 -13.27 10.63 0.22
N LEU A 34 -12.43 10.16 -0.70
CA LEU A 34 -12.86 9.32 -1.80
C LEU A 34 -12.45 7.89 -1.50
N GLU A 35 -13.44 7.02 -1.37
CA GLU A 35 -13.28 5.57 -1.30
C GLU A 35 -13.52 4.99 -2.70
N HIS A 36 -12.63 4.13 -3.17
CA HIS A 36 -12.79 3.39 -4.41
C HIS A 36 -12.64 1.90 -4.11
N ASN A 37 -13.75 1.17 -4.19
CA ASN A 37 -13.76 -0.27 -4.12
C ASN A 37 -13.22 -0.82 -5.45
N VAL A 38 -12.04 -1.46 -5.40
CA VAL A 38 -11.37 -1.94 -6.61
C VAL A 38 -12.05 -3.16 -7.22
N VAL A 39 -12.92 -3.85 -6.46
CA VAL A 39 -13.58 -5.09 -6.89
C VAL A 39 -14.76 -4.78 -7.80
N ASP A 40 -15.65 -3.88 -7.39
CA ASP A 40 -16.84 -3.50 -8.13
C ASP A 40 -16.69 -2.15 -8.88
N GLY A 41 -15.57 -1.46 -8.67
CA GLY A 41 -15.30 -0.13 -9.23
C GLY A 41 -16.13 0.99 -8.61
N ARG A 42 -16.90 0.70 -7.54
CA ARG A 42 -17.74 1.69 -6.87
C ARG A 42 -16.86 2.74 -6.21
N ARG A 43 -17.20 4.01 -6.43
CA ARG A 43 -16.52 5.14 -5.80
C ARG A 43 -17.52 5.95 -4.99
N VAL A 44 -17.13 6.29 -3.78
CA VAL A 44 -17.95 7.01 -2.82
C VAL A 44 -17.14 8.21 -2.34
N VAL A 45 -17.70 9.40 -2.50
CA VAL A 45 -17.13 10.59 -1.86
C VAL A 45 -17.89 10.85 -0.57
N LYS A 46 -17.17 11.06 0.53
CA LYS A 46 -17.72 11.43 1.82
C LYS A 46 -17.14 12.77 2.25
N ILE A 47 -17.94 13.58 2.92
CA ILE A 47 -17.45 14.75 3.66
C ILE A 47 -17.84 14.55 5.12
N ASN A 48 -16.87 14.54 6.03
CA ASN A 48 -17.09 14.26 7.46
C ASN A 48 -17.94 12.98 7.66
N ASP A 49 -17.52 11.89 7.01
CA ASP A 49 -18.20 10.57 6.98
C ASP A 49 -19.59 10.51 6.35
N LYS A 50 -20.14 11.65 5.90
CA LYS A 50 -21.41 11.71 5.18
C LYS A 50 -21.19 11.49 3.69
N GLU A 51 -21.79 10.43 3.14
CA GLU A 51 -21.79 10.17 1.69
C GLU A 51 -22.41 11.34 0.94
N MET A 52 -21.67 11.85 -0.04
CA MET A 52 -22.06 12.96 -0.90
C MET A 52 -22.66 12.38 -2.18
N HIS A 53 -23.92 12.67 -2.43
CA HIS A 53 -24.56 12.29 -3.67
C HIS A 53 -24.08 13.17 -4.81
N ASN A 54 -23.60 12.54 -5.88
CA ASN A 54 -23.33 13.23 -7.13
C ASN A 54 -24.60 13.27 -8.01
N SER A 55 -24.70 14.26 -8.89
CA SER A 55 -25.73 14.32 -9.93
C SER A 55 -25.61 13.18 -10.96
N ARG A 56 -24.41 12.64 -11.17
CA ARG A 56 -24.17 11.40 -11.91
C ARG A 56 -24.34 10.19 -10.98
N LYS A 57 -25.22 9.26 -11.37
CA LYS A 57 -25.46 8.00 -10.64
C LYS A 57 -24.21 7.10 -10.51
N ALA A 58 -23.22 7.26 -11.39
CA ALA A 58 -21.97 6.50 -11.37
C ALA A 58 -20.76 7.43 -11.50
N MET A 59 -19.72 7.18 -10.70
CA MET A 59 -18.40 7.76 -10.85
C MET A 59 -17.53 6.76 -11.64
N ASP A 60 -17.35 6.97 -12.94
CA ASP A 60 -16.74 6.02 -13.88
C ASP A 60 -15.32 6.44 -14.34
N ASN A 61 -14.74 5.69 -15.29
CA ASN A 61 -13.35 5.83 -15.74
C ASN A 61 -13.12 7.18 -16.46
N GLY A 62 -12.71 8.21 -15.72
CA GLY A 62 -12.48 9.53 -16.31
C GLY A 62 -13.65 10.47 -16.07
N SER A 63 -13.96 10.75 -14.81
CA SER A 63 -15.14 11.51 -14.43
C SER A 63 -14.81 12.73 -13.57
N GLU A 64 -15.63 13.77 -13.70
CA GLU A 64 -15.56 14.96 -12.86
C GLU A 64 -16.87 15.12 -12.09
N HIS A 65 -16.74 15.39 -10.80
CA HIS A 65 -17.83 15.35 -9.86
C HIS A 65 -17.87 16.65 -9.06
N LEU A 66 -18.90 17.46 -9.32
CA LEU A 66 -19.17 18.66 -8.56
C LEU A 66 -19.90 18.31 -7.26
N ILE A 67 -19.36 18.75 -6.13
CA ILE A 67 -19.87 18.50 -4.79
C ILE A 67 -20.02 19.84 -4.09
N GLN A 68 -21.23 20.14 -3.62
CA GLN A 68 -21.51 21.35 -2.85
C GLN A 68 -21.40 21.04 -1.36
N HIS A 69 -20.63 21.85 -0.63
CA HIS A 69 -20.51 21.75 0.83
C HIS A 69 -20.17 23.11 1.43
N ASN A 70 -20.88 23.52 2.47
CA ASN A 70 -20.67 24.81 3.16
C ASN A 70 -20.56 26.02 2.22
N GLY A 71 -21.41 26.07 1.19
CA GLY A 71 -21.43 27.17 0.20
C GLY A 71 -20.26 27.17 -0.78
N SER A 72 -19.38 26.17 -0.73
CA SER A 72 -18.27 25.98 -1.66
C SER A 72 -18.53 24.83 -2.62
N THR A 73 -18.01 24.96 -3.85
CA THR A 73 -18.04 23.91 -4.86
C THR A 73 -16.68 23.24 -4.96
N TYR A 74 -16.67 21.93 -4.72
CA TYR A 74 -15.52 21.06 -4.88
C TYR A 74 -15.67 20.25 -6.17
N THR A 75 -14.58 20.13 -6.92
CA THR A 75 -14.52 19.28 -8.12
C THR A 75 -13.63 18.09 -7.81
N VAL A 76 -14.21 16.91 -7.71
CA VAL A 76 -13.48 15.65 -7.57
C VAL A 76 -13.28 15.05 -8.97
N LYS A 77 -12.03 14.94 -9.40
CA LYS A 77 -11.64 14.35 -10.69
C LYS A 77 -11.07 12.97 -10.47
N ILE A 78 -11.56 12.02 -11.26
CA ILE A 78 -11.01 10.67 -11.37
C ILE A 78 -10.44 10.55 -12.77
N THR A 79 -9.15 10.29 -12.88
CA THR A 79 -8.50 10.07 -14.17
C THR A 79 -8.01 8.63 -14.22
N ALA A 80 -8.58 7.83 -15.13
CA ALA A 80 -8.05 6.52 -15.44
C ALA A 80 -6.67 6.66 -16.10
N THR A 81 -5.72 5.84 -15.68
CA THR A 81 -4.40 5.70 -16.29
C THR A 81 -4.26 4.28 -16.83
N LEU A 82 -3.13 3.98 -17.48
CA LEU A 82 -2.88 2.66 -18.07
C LEU A 82 -2.95 1.51 -17.05
N VAL A 83 -2.63 1.78 -15.78
CA VAL A 83 -2.47 0.76 -14.73
C VAL A 83 -3.17 1.10 -13.42
N SER A 84 -3.80 2.27 -13.30
CA SER A 84 -4.37 2.75 -12.04
C SER A 84 -5.33 3.93 -12.25
N PHE A 85 -5.80 4.52 -11.16
CA PHE A 85 -6.59 5.75 -11.17
C PHE A 85 -5.85 6.85 -10.41
N ARG A 86 -5.98 8.09 -10.89
CA ARG A 86 -5.54 9.30 -10.19
C ARG A 86 -6.77 10.05 -9.69
N TYR A 87 -6.70 10.54 -8.46
CA TYR A 87 -7.76 11.33 -7.85
C TYR A 87 -7.26 12.73 -7.54
N GLU A 88 -8.06 13.73 -7.87
CA GLU A 88 -7.80 15.12 -7.55
C GLU A 88 -9.06 15.74 -6.97
N CYS A 89 -8.90 16.64 -6.00
CA CYS A 89 -9.98 17.48 -5.53
C CYS A 89 -9.56 18.93 -5.76
N LEU A 90 -10.45 19.74 -6.33
CA LEU A 90 -10.24 21.16 -6.57
C LEU A 90 -11.28 21.96 -5.79
N LEU A 91 -10.86 23.02 -5.11
CA LEU A 91 -11.73 24.04 -4.55
C LEU A 91 -11.57 25.31 -5.39
N ASN A 92 -12.62 25.77 -6.05
CA ASN A 92 -12.56 26.95 -6.93
C ASN A 92 -11.40 26.88 -7.95
N ASN A 93 -11.25 25.73 -8.62
CA ASN A 93 -10.16 25.40 -9.55
C ASN A 93 -8.73 25.34 -8.97
N LYS A 94 -8.56 25.51 -7.66
CA LYS A 94 -7.28 25.28 -6.98
C LYS A 94 -7.23 23.85 -6.45
N LYS A 95 -6.21 23.10 -6.85
CA LYS A 95 -6.00 21.72 -6.40
C LYS A 95 -5.74 21.68 -4.89
N LEU A 96 -6.56 20.94 -4.16
CA LEU A 96 -6.36 20.64 -2.75
C LEU A 96 -5.22 19.62 -2.59
N ILE A 97 -4.50 19.73 -1.48
CA ILE A 97 -3.47 18.76 -1.11
C ILE A 97 -4.18 17.47 -0.69
N SER A 98 -3.86 16.36 -1.36
CA SER A 98 -4.29 15.04 -0.91
C SER A 98 -3.44 14.64 0.28
N HIS A 99 -4.05 14.51 1.46
CA HIS A 99 -3.43 13.96 2.65
C HIS A 99 -3.51 12.44 2.63
N LEU A 100 -2.84 11.83 1.63
CA LEU A 100 -2.45 10.42 1.69
C LEU A 100 -1.52 10.14 2.89
N GLU A 101 -1.18 11.15 3.69
CA GLU A 101 -0.19 11.21 4.77
C GLU A 101 -0.65 10.56 6.10
N ARG A 102 -1.87 10.02 6.19
CA ARG A 102 -2.31 9.26 7.37
C ARG A 102 -2.53 7.78 7.05
N PRO A 103 -2.00 6.87 7.88
CA PRO A 103 -2.43 5.47 7.90
C PRO A 103 -3.95 5.37 8.08
N SER A 104 -4.60 4.40 7.42
CA SER A 104 -6.00 4.08 7.75
C SER A 104 -6.08 3.47 9.15
N ALA A 105 -7.23 3.54 9.83
CA ALA A 105 -7.40 2.90 11.14
C ALA A 105 -7.06 1.39 11.12
N VAL A 106 -7.37 0.72 10.00
CA VAL A 106 -6.96 -0.68 9.77
C VAL A 106 -5.45 -0.79 9.73
N GLN A 107 -4.76 0.08 9.00
CA GLN A 107 -3.30 0.09 8.94
C GLN A 107 -2.67 0.39 10.30
N GLU A 108 -3.26 1.29 11.10
CA GLU A 108 -2.77 1.59 12.44
C GLU A 108 -2.82 0.38 13.38
N ASP A 109 -3.72 -0.59 13.13
CA ASP A 109 -3.79 -1.85 13.88
C ASP A 109 -2.80 -2.91 13.37
N LEU A 110 -2.08 -2.72 12.26
CA LEU A 110 -1.19 -3.76 11.73
C LEU A 110 0.28 -3.54 12.07
N VAL A 111 1.01 -4.63 12.27
CA VAL A 111 2.47 -4.68 12.38
C VAL A 111 3.00 -5.70 11.40
N PHE A 112 3.90 -5.29 10.52
CA PHE A 112 4.58 -6.19 9.59
C PHE A 112 5.92 -6.61 10.19
N LYS A 113 6.20 -7.91 10.16
CA LYS A 113 7.45 -8.49 10.67
C LYS A 113 8.05 -9.43 9.65
N VAL A 114 9.38 -9.49 9.62
CA VAL A 114 10.12 -10.55 8.94
C VAL A 114 10.74 -11.44 10.00
N THR A 115 10.17 -12.63 10.18
CA THR A 115 10.41 -13.47 11.37
C THR A 115 11.47 -14.52 11.13
N GLU A 116 11.45 -15.17 9.98
CA GLU A 116 12.29 -16.34 9.70
C GLU A 116 12.97 -16.20 8.34
N VAL A 117 14.08 -16.93 8.17
CA VAL A 117 14.73 -17.13 6.88
C VAL A 117 15.07 -18.61 6.70
N GLU A 118 14.69 -19.15 5.55
CA GLU A 118 15.01 -20.51 5.12
C GLU A 118 15.91 -20.42 3.90
N VAL A 119 17.04 -21.13 3.93
CA VAL A 119 17.91 -21.29 2.75
C VAL A 119 17.63 -22.67 2.17
N ASP A 120 16.72 -22.72 1.20
CA ASP A 120 16.38 -23.96 0.53
C ASP A 120 17.27 -24.16 -0.70
N THR A 121 17.75 -25.39 -0.86
CA THR A 121 18.34 -25.84 -2.13
C THR A 121 17.19 -26.45 -2.88
N THR A 122 16.60 -25.71 -3.84
CA THR A 122 15.45 -26.22 -4.61
C THR A 122 15.81 -27.56 -5.27
N MET A 123 15.48 -28.67 -4.59
CA MET A 123 15.34 -29.96 -5.23
C MET A 123 14.15 -29.79 -6.16
N GLY A 124 14.39 -29.96 -7.46
CA GLY A 124 13.37 -29.74 -8.48
C GLY A 124 12.05 -30.38 -8.08
N VAL A 125 10.95 -29.68 -8.37
CA VAL A 125 9.56 -30.01 -8.05
C VAL A 125 9.09 -29.47 -6.68
N LEU A 126 8.94 -28.15 -6.60
CA LEU A 126 7.82 -27.58 -5.84
C LEU A 126 6.80 -27.08 -6.86
N ASP A 127 5.90 -27.98 -7.26
CA ASP A 127 4.58 -27.57 -7.68
C ASP A 127 3.96 -26.85 -6.48
N SER A 128 4.06 -25.51 -6.46
CA SER A 128 3.24 -24.73 -5.56
C SER A 128 1.79 -24.95 -5.97
N PRO A 129 0.91 -25.51 -5.11
CA PRO A 129 -0.52 -25.40 -5.33
C PRO A 129 -0.95 -23.99 -4.88
N THR A 130 -0.35 -22.95 -5.46
CA THR A 130 -0.98 -21.64 -5.45
C THR A 130 -1.96 -21.66 -6.59
N ASN A 131 -3.23 -21.80 -6.23
CA ASN A 131 -4.36 -21.56 -7.12
C ASN A 131 -4.14 -20.17 -7.75
N LYS A 132 -3.59 -20.15 -8.97
CA LYS A 132 -3.42 -18.93 -9.78
C LYS A 132 -4.79 -18.51 -10.28
N SER A 133 -5.60 -17.95 -9.40
CA SER A 133 -6.74 -17.11 -9.80
C SER A 133 -6.34 -15.65 -9.62
N GLY A 134 -5.79 -15.06 -10.68
CA GLY A 134 -5.79 -13.61 -10.91
C GLY A 134 -4.63 -12.79 -10.33
N GLY A 135 -3.71 -12.35 -11.20
CA GLY A 135 -3.13 -11.01 -11.10
C GLY A 135 -1.95 -10.76 -10.16
N SER A 136 -1.07 -11.74 -9.90
CA SER A 136 0.13 -11.49 -9.10
C SER A 136 1.05 -10.44 -9.74
N HIS A 137 1.10 -9.25 -9.14
CA HIS A 137 1.93 -8.13 -9.61
C HIS A 137 3.42 -8.29 -9.24
N PHE A 138 3.75 -9.27 -8.38
CA PHE A 138 5.12 -9.55 -7.94
C PHE A 138 5.67 -10.76 -8.67
N ASN A 139 6.20 -10.54 -9.88
CA ASN A 139 6.77 -11.62 -10.68
C ASN A 139 8.16 -12.00 -10.13
N GLY A 140 8.22 -12.98 -9.24
CA GLY A 140 9.45 -13.60 -8.80
C GLY A 140 10.08 -14.39 -9.95
N GLY A 141 11.24 -13.97 -10.46
CA GLY A 141 11.90 -14.61 -11.60
C GLY A 141 12.05 -16.14 -11.45
N ALA A 142 11.96 -16.87 -12.55
CA ALA A 142 12.10 -18.33 -12.57
C ALA A 142 13.48 -18.74 -12.02
N THR A 143 13.50 -19.58 -10.98
CA THR A 143 14.72 -20.19 -10.43
C THR A 143 15.06 -21.44 -11.23
N LYS A 144 16.35 -21.64 -11.51
CA LYS A 144 16.82 -22.88 -12.15
C LYS A 144 16.81 -23.99 -11.10
N ALA A 145 16.50 -25.23 -11.52
CA ALA A 145 16.57 -26.39 -10.64
C ALA A 145 17.97 -26.51 -10.01
N GLY A 146 18.04 -26.73 -8.70
CA GLY A 146 19.30 -26.81 -7.94
C GLY A 146 19.88 -25.46 -7.49
N GLU A 147 19.22 -24.34 -7.77
CA GLU A 147 19.64 -23.03 -7.26
C GLU A 147 19.29 -22.90 -5.77
N LYS A 148 20.28 -22.54 -4.96
CA LYS A 148 20.06 -22.17 -3.56
C LYS A 148 19.37 -20.82 -3.50
N VAL A 149 18.34 -20.71 -2.67
CA VAL A 149 17.54 -19.49 -2.53
C VAL A 149 17.24 -19.24 -1.06
N ALA A 150 17.51 -18.02 -0.60
CA ALA A 150 17.03 -17.55 0.70
C ALA A 150 15.60 -17.00 0.57
N VAL A 151 14.70 -17.53 1.38
CA VAL A 151 13.28 -17.16 1.45
C VAL A 151 12.98 -16.65 2.85
N TYR A 152 12.27 -15.53 2.94
CA TYR A 152 11.98 -14.81 4.19
C TYR A 152 10.49 -14.91 4.51
N THR A 153 10.15 -15.27 5.74
CA THR A 153 8.75 -15.30 6.21
C THR A 153 8.33 -13.90 6.63
N VAL A 154 7.24 -13.40 6.03
CA VAL A 154 6.57 -12.16 6.40
C VAL A 154 5.31 -12.49 7.19
N GLU A 155 5.18 -11.93 8.37
CA GLU A 155 3.99 -12.05 9.22
C GLU A 155 3.34 -10.68 9.44
N VAL A 156 2.01 -10.67 9.42
CA VAL A 156 1.19 -9.51 9.77
C VAL A 156 0.48 -9.79 11.09
N HIS A 157 0.73 -8.95 12.08
CA HIS A 157 0.11 -9.04 13.41
C HIS A 157 -0.91 -7.92 13.57
N SER A 158 -2.08 -8.24 14.12
CA SER A 158 -3.01 -7.22 14.63
C SER A 158 -2.54 -6.76 16.02
N LYS A 159 -2.43 -5.45 16.25
CA LYS A 159 -1.98 -4.86 17.52
C LYS A 159 -3.01 -5.06 18.62
N SER A 160 -4.29 -4.94 18.26
CA SER A 160 -5.42 -5.09 19.18
C SER A 160 -5.56 -6.51 19.72
N SER A 161 -5.38 -7.53 18.87
CA SER A 161 -5.51 -8.94 19.26
C SER A 161 -4.18 -9.63 19.56
N GLY A 162 -3.07 -9.12 19.05
CA GLY A 162 -1.77 -9.79 19.04
C GLY A 162 -1.70 -11.00 18.10
N CYS A 163 -2.78 -11.31 17.36
CA CYS A 163 -2.84 -12.48 16.49
C CYS A 163 -2.18 -12.24 15.13
N ILE A 164 -1.66 -13.30 14.52
CA ILE A 164 -1.25 -13.31 13.12
C ILE A 164 -2.50 -13.29 12.24
N VAL A 165 -2.64 -12.25 11.43
CA VAL A 165 -3.76 -12.04 10.50
C VAL A 165 -3.34 -12.23 9.03
N GLY A 166 -2.06 -12.51 8.78
CA GLY A 166 -1.55 -12.86 7.47
C GLY A 166 -0.12 -13.38 7.54
N GLN A 167 0.23 -14.30 6.65
CA GLN A 167 1.57 -14.86 6.56
C GLN A 167 1.90 -15.22 5.10
N SER A 168 3.14 -14.95 4.68
CA SER A 168 3.62 -15.30 3.35
C SER A 168 5.14 -15.46 3.34
N LYS A 169 5.69 -16.03 2.27
CA LYS A 169 7.12 -16.29 2.09
C LYS A 169 7.63 -15.62 0.82
N HIS A 170 8.71 -14.86 0.91
CA HIS A 170 9.25 -14.04 -0.19
C HIS A 170 10.75 -14.12 -0.32
N ARG A 171 11.25 -14.08 -1.56
CA ARG A 171 12.67 -13.88 -1.87
C ARG A 171 13.03 -12.42 -1.71
N PHE A 172 14.30 -12.12 -1.42
CA PHE A 172 14.81 -10.75 -1.32
C PHE A 172 14.47 -9.87 -2.56
N SER A 173 14.45 -10.46 -3.76
CA SER A 173 14.07 -9.74 -4.98
C SER A 173 12.64 -9.22 -4.98
N GLU A 174 11.73 -9.88 -4.27
CA GLU A 174 10.30 -9.52 -4.23
C GLU A 174 10.09 -8.28 -3.35
N PHE A 175 10.82 -8.13 -2.24
CA PHE A 175 10.87 -6.89 -1.45
C PHE A 175 11.38 -5.70 -2.28
N GLN A 176 12.35 -5.93 -3.15
CA GLN A 176 12.88 -4.90 -4.05
C GLN A 176 11.84 -4.49 -5.10
N THR A 177 11.04 -5.43 -5.60
CA THR A 177 9.92 -5.15 -6.49
C THR A 177 8.84 -4.37 -5.74
N LEU A 178 8.47 -4.78 -4.52
CA LEU A 178 7.55 -4.03 -3.64
C LEU A 178 8.00 -2.59 -3.45
N TYR A 179 9.26 -2.37 -3.07
CA TYR A 179 9.81 -1.02 -2.90
C TYR A 179 9.68 -0.17 -4.18
N LYS A 180 9.98 -0.75 -5.35
CA LYS A 180 9.82 -0.04 -6.63
C LYS A 180 8.37 0.29 -6.93
N THR A 181 7.44 -0.64 -6.69
CA THR A 181 6.00 -0.43 -6.86
C THR A 181 5.51 0.71 -5.97
N VAL A 182 5.82 0.65 -4.67
CA VAL A 182 5.50 1.73 -3.71
C VAL A 182 6.11 3.04 -4.21
N ARG A 183 7.41 3.09 -4.49
CA ARG A 183 8.07 4.32 -4.95
C ARG A 183 7.48 4.88 -6.23
N SER A 184 7.00 4.06 -7.16
CA SER A 184 6.36 4.52 -8.38
C SER A 184 5.01 5.22 -8.12
N MET A 185 4.24 4.75 -7.14
CA MET A 185 2.94 5.35 -6.78
C MET A 185 3.09 6.75 -6.17
N TRP A 186 4.14 6.97 -5.38
CA TRP A 186 4.41 8.25 -4.73
C TRP A 186 5.55 9.04 -5.37
N GLY A 187 6.07 8.64 -6.54
CA GLY A 187 7.32 9.19 -7.09
C GLY A 187 7.33 10.70 -7.37
N SER A 188 6.17 11.33 -7.48
CA SER A 188 5.99 12.78 -7.62
C SER A 188 5.53 13.48 -6.33
N SER A 189 5.28 12.73 -5.25
CA SER A 189 4.89 13.24 -3.94
C SER A 189 6.12 13.57 -3.09
N HIS A 190 5.99 14.55 -2.21
CA HIS A 190 6.98 14.81 -1.17
C HIS A 190 7.19 13.58 -0.26
N LEU A 191 6.20 12.70 -0.16
CA LEU A 191 6.27 11.42 0.57
C LEU A 191 7.25 10.42 -0.04
N ALA A 192 7.66 10.58 -1.31
CA ALA A 192 8.64 9.69 -1.95
C ALA A 192 9.94 9.55 -1.15
N LYS A 193 10.36 10.65 -0.49
CA LYS A 193 11.57 10.71 0.32
C LYS A 193 11.42 9.99 1.67
N SER A 194 10.18 9.79 2.12
CA SER A 194 9.85 9.14 3.40
C SER A 194 9.64 7.63 3.26
N ILE A 195 9.64 7.09 2.03
CA ILE A 195 9.53 5.65 1.81
C ILE A 195 10.82 4.98 2.31
N PRO A 196 10.73 4.04 3.27
CA PRO A 196 11.91 3.35 3.77
C PRO A 196 12.56 2.53 2.65
N PRO A 197 13.88 2.62 2.44
CA PRO A 197 14.57 1.75 1.51
C PRO A 197 14.70 0.34 2.11
N PRO A 198 14.61 -0.74 1.31
CA PRO A 198 15.04 -2.07 1.73
C PRO A 198 16.57 -2.12 1.87
N PRO A 199 17.13 -3.14 2.57
CA PRO A 199 18.57 -3.33 2.64
C PRO A 199 19.20 -3.45 1.24
N GLU A 200 20.43 -2.95 1.12
CA GLU A 200 21.11 -2.82 -0.17
C GLU A 200 21.44 -4.17 -0.82
N LYS A 201 21.46 -4.18 -2.16
CA LYS A 201 21.91 -5.33 -2.94
C LYS A 201 23.43 -5.43 -2.86
N GLN A 202 23.94 -6.45 -2.16
CA GLN A 202 25.36 -6.77 -2.12
C GLN A 202 25.79 -7.52 -3.39
N MET A 203 26.96 -7.18 -3.93
CA MET A 203 27.49 -7.76 -5.18
C MET A 203 27.81 -9.25 -5.02
N LYS A 204 27.41 -10.07 -6.00
CA LYS A 204 27.56 -11.54 -5.99
C LYS A 204 29.00 -12.06 -5.94
N ILE A 205 29.97 -11.25 -6.37
CA ILE A 205 31.35 -11.71 -6.61
C ILE A 205 32.18 -11.71 -5.31
N ALA A 206 31.77 -10.96 -4.29
CA ALA A 206 32.58 -10.73 -3.07
C ALA A 206 31.90 -11.18 -1.77
N THR A 207 30.71 -11.78 -1.83
CA THR A 207 29.94 -12.12 -0.62
C THR A 207 29.27 -13.47 -0.78
N ASN A 208 29.35 -14.31 0.26
CA ASN A 208 28.55 -15.53 0.33
C ASN A 208 27.13 -15.17 0.75
N HIS A 209 26.19 -15.11 -0.20
CA HIS A 209 24.78 -14.74 0.05
C HIS A 209 23.99 -15.78 0.86
N PHE A 210 24.61 -16.90 1.22
CA PHE A 210 23.99 -17.99 1.98
C PHE A 210 24.72 -18.26 3.30
N SER A 211 25.69 -17.44 3.69
CA SER A 211 26.19 -17.54 5.06
C SER A 211 25.09 -17.13 6.04
N GLU A 212 25.02 -17.83 7.16
CA GLU A 212 24.04 -17.58 8.23
C GLU A 212 24.04 -16.10 8.64
N GLU A 213 25.24 -15.55 8.89
CA GLU A 213 25.42 -14.14 9.24
C GLU A 213 24.82 -13.18 8.18
N PHE A 214 24.98 -13.50 6.89
CA PHE A 214 24.47 -12.65 5.82
C PHE A 214 22.95 -12.71 5.71
N VAL A 215 22.37 -13.91 5.77
CA VAL A 215 20.93 -14.09 5.65
C VAL A 215 20.21 -13.49 6.85
N GLU A 216 20.77 -13.61 8.06
CA GLU A 216 20.22 -13.00 9.27
C GLU A 216 20.31 -11.47 9.25
N ARG A 217 21.49 -10.90 8.93
CA ARG A 217 21.63 -9.45 8.80
C ARG A 217 20.66 -8.87 7.77
N ARG A 218 20.43 -9.60 6.67
CA ARG A 218 19.43 -9.23 5.66
C ARG A 218 18.00 -9.36 6.21
N ARG A 219 17.69 -10.43 6.94
CA ARG A 219 16.38 -10.63 7.59
C ARG A 219 16.06 -9.45 8.52
N GLU A 220 17.02 -9.02 9.34
CA GLU A 220 16.88 -7.85 10.21
C GLU A 220 16.62 -6.56 9.43
N GLY A 221 17.39 -6.29 8.38
CA GLY A 221 17.18 -5.12 7.53
C GLY A 221 15.83 -5.15 6.80
N LEU A 222 15.37 -6.32 6.38
CA LEU A 222 14.04 -6.51 5.80
C LEU A 222 12.94 -6.31 6.85
N ASN A 223 13.16 -6.75 8.09
CA ASN A 223 12.24 -6.53 9.19
C ASN A 223 12.09 -5.03 9.50
N GLU A 224 13.19 -4.28 9.56
CA GLU A 224 13.13 -2.81 9.73
C GLU A 224 12.39 -2.14 8.58
N PHE A 225 12.71 -2.53 7.34
CA PHE A 225 12.02 -2.05 6.14
C PHE A 225 10.51 -2.29 6.22
N MET A 226 10.08 -3.52 6.50
CA MET A 226 8.65 -3.87 6.58
C MET A 226 7.95 -3.17 7.73
N ASN A 227 8.58 -3.05 8.89
CA ASN A 227 8.02 -2.34 10.04
C ASN A 227 7.76 -0.87 9.71
N ARG A 228 8.75 -0.19 9.11
CA ARG A 228 8.61 1.20 8.66
C ARG A 228 7.58 1.34 7.55
N LEU A 229 7.53 0.38 6.63
CA LEU A 229 6.58 0.36 5.52
C LEU A 229 5.14 0.17 6.02
N GLY A 230 4.92 -0.62 7.07
CA GLY A 230 3.61 -0.76 7.72
C GLY A 230 3.08 0.54 8.32
N ASN A 231 3.98 1.43 8.72
CA ASN A 231 3.64 2.78 9.17
C ASN A 231 3.58 3.80 8.02
N PHE A 232 3.93 3.41 6.79
CA PHE A 232 3.89 4.32 5.64
C PHE A 232 2.45 4.56 5.19
N PRO A 233 1.96 5.80 5.18
CA PRO A 233 0.57 6.09 4.88
C PRO A 233 0.07 5.53 3.53
N GLY A 234 -1.07 4.84 3.56
CA GLY A 234 -1.71 4.29 2.36
C GLY A 234 -1.05 3.01 1.83
N ILE A 235 -0.14 2.38 2.57
CA ILE A 235 0.54 1.14 2.13
C ILE A 235 -0.44 0.04 1.71
N LEU A 236 -1.57 -0.09 2.40
CA LEU A 236 -2.59 -1.11 2.11
C LEU A 236 -3.33 -0.89 0.79
N SER A 237 -3.20 0.28 0.17
CA SER A 237 -3.73 0.56 -1.18
C SER A 237 -2.78 0.21 -2.32
N VAL A 238 -1.55 -0.22 -1.99
CA VAL A 238 -0.56 -0.60 -3.01
C VAL A 238 -1.01 -1.87 -3.72
N PRO A 239 -1.09 -1.89 -5.07
CA PRO A 239 -1.48 -3.09 -5.80
C PRO A 239 -0.63 -4.30 -5.42
N GLY A 240 -1.29 -5.42 -5.11
CA GLY A 240 -0.65 -6.68 -4.69
C GLY A 240 -0.13 -6.69 -3.25
N ILE A 241 -0.25 -5.61 -2.46
CA ILE A 241 0.27 -5.60 -1.09
C ILE A 241 -0.37 -6.66 -0.21
N GLN A 242 -1.67 -6.91 -0.37
CA GLN A 242 -2.36 -7.93 0.42
C GLN A 242 -1.84 -9.34 0.12
N GLU A 243 -1.47 -9.63 -1.13
CA GLU A 243 -0.86 -10.89 -1.58
C GLU A 243 0.53 -11.01 -0.99
N PHE A 244 1.31 -9.93 -1.07
CA PHE A 244 2.62 -9.84 -0.46
C PHE A 244 2.56 -10.03 1.06
N LEU A 245 1.49 -9.62 1.71
CA LEU A 245 1.32 -9.76 3.16
C LEU A 245 0.64 -11.08 3.57
N GLY A 246 0.08 -11.85 2.61
CA GLY A 246 -0.73 -13.03 2.91
C GLY A 246 -2.01 -12.69 3.67
N THR A 247 -2.60 -11.51 3.42
CA THR A 247 -3.82 -11.01 4.11
C THR A 247 -5.06 -11.08 3.23
N HIS A 248 -4.97 -11.68 2.05
CA HIS A 248 -6.17 -12.08 1.31
C HIS A 248 -6.85 -13.19 2.11
N SER A 249 -8.11 -12.95 2.50
CA SER A 249 -8.95 -13.97 3.12
C SER A 249 -8.89 -15.27 2.32
N VAL A 250 -8.60 -16.38 3.00
CA VAL A 250 -8.99 -17.73 2.55
C VAL A 250 -10.52 -17.83 2.56
#